data_AF-A0A367ZTL0-F1
#
_entry.id   AF-A0A367ZTL0-F1
#
_cell.length_a   1.000
_cell.length_b   1.000
_cell.length_c   1.000
_cell.angle_alpha   90.00
_cell.angle_beta   90.00
_cell.angle_gamma   90.00
#
_symmetry.space_group_name_H-M   'P 1'
#
loop_
_entity.id
_entity.type
_entity.pdbx_description
1 polymer ?
#
loop_
_entity_poly.entity_id
_entity_poly.type
_entity_poly.pdbx_seq_one_letter_code
_entity_poly.pdbx_strand_id
1 'polypeptide(L)'
;MAIDERRKISADRERRQLLEQQEKERRELNSSRFNPHKAYQVGKREGLQQGLQQGLQRGLHEGLQKGIQEGLHQGRQEGMAQIIRQLIASGMPPEDVARRLDLPLETVTQMAAPPL
;
A
#
# COMPACT_ATOMS: atom_id res chain seq x y z
N MET A 1 -68.69 -39.92 -12.20
CA MET A 1 -67.66 -39.01 -12.76
C MET A 1 -67.19 -37.93 -11.79
N ALA A 2 -68.04 -37.34 -10.94
CA ALA A 2 -67.66 -36.22 -10.05
C ALA A 2 -66.68 -36.53 -8.88
N ILE A 3 -66.60 -37.78 -8.41
CA ILE A 3 -65.74 -38.18 -7.27
C ILE A 3 -64.26 -38.26 -7.68
N ASP A 4 -64.00 -38.67 -8.92
CA ASP A 4 -62.66 -38.87 -9.45
C ASP A 4 -61.96 -37.53 -9.78
N GLU A 5 -62.72 -36.55 -10.26
CA GLU A 5 -62.24 -35.19 -10.47
C GLU A 5 -61.89 -34.50 -9.14
N ARG A 6 -62.70 -34.68 -8.09
CA ARG A 6 -62.40 -34.14 -6.75
C ARG A 6 -61.11 -34.72 -6.17
N ARG A 7 -60.83 -36.02 -6.36
CA ARG A 7 -59.57 -36.65 -5.93
C ARG A 7 -58.37 -36.13 -6.71
N LYS A 8 -58.49 -35.94 -8.03
CA LYS A 8 -57.42 -35.34 -8.85
C LYS A 8 -57.15 -33.89 -8.47
N ILE A 9 -58.20 -33.11 -8.23
CA ILE A 9 -58.08 -31.71 -7.78
C ILE A 9 -57.45 -31.64 -6.38
N SER A 10 -57.78 -32.57 -5.46
CA SER A 10 -57.14 -32.58 -4.13
C SER A 10 -55.68 -33.02 -4.20
N ALA A 11 -55.34 -34.05 -4.99
CA ALA A 11 -53.96 -34.51 -5.18
C ALA A 11 -53.08 -33.43 -5.84
N ASP A 12 -53.63 -32.69 -6.81
CA ASP A 12 -52.93 -31.59 -7.46
C ASP A 12 -52.73 -30.39 -6.51
N ARG A 13 -53.71 -30.13 -5.63
CA ARG A 13 -53.61 -29.12 -4.57
C ARG A 13 -52.55 -29.48 -3.53
N GLU A 14 -52.51 -30.73 -3.08
CA GLU A 14 -51.51 -31.22 -2.13
C GLU A 14 -50.10 -31.16 -2.73
N ARG A 15 -49.95 -31.52 -4.01
CA ARG A 15 -48.67 -31.44 -4.70
C ARG A 15 -48.17 -30.00 -4.83
N ARG A 16 -49.06 -29.04 -5.10
CA ARG A 16 -48.72 -27.61 -5.11
C ARG A 16 -48.32 -27.11 -3.72
N GLN A 17 -49.05 -27.49 -2.68
CA GLN A 17 -48.71 -27.12 -1.30
C GLN A 17 -47.35 -27.68 -0.87
N LEU A 18 -47.03 -28.92 -1.23
CA LEU A 18 -45.73 -29.52 -0.92
C LEU A 18 -44.58 -28.78 -1.62
N LEU A 19 -44.76 -28.39 -2.88
CA LEU A 19 -43.76 -27.63 -3.63
C LEU A 19 -43.56 -26.23 -3.04
N GLU A 20 -44.64 -25.53 -2.70
CA GLU A 20 -44.57 -24.23 -2.02
C GLU A 20 -43.85 -24.32 -0.68
N GLN A 21 -44.09 -25.40 0.07
CA GLN A 21 -43.44 -25.64 1.37
C GLN A 21 -41.94 -25.89 1.20
N GLN A 22 -41.54 -26.73 0.24
CA GLN A 22 -40.14 -26.97 -0.07
C GLN A 22 -39.42 -25.72 -0.59
N GLU A 23 -40.07 -24.90 -1.41
CA GLU A 23 -39.49 -23.63 -1.86
C GLU A 23 -39.30 -22.65 -0.70
N LYS A 24 -40.27 -22.58 0.22
CA LYS A 24 -40.20 -21.75 1.41
C LYS A 24 -39.05 -22.19 2.33
N GLU A 25 -38.94 -23.48 2.60
CA GLU A 25 -37.83 -24.04 3.38
C GLU A 25 -36.47 -23.78 2.71
N ARG A 26 -36.36 -23.95 1.37
CA ARG A 26 -35.13 -23.64 0.64
C ARG A 26 -34.75 -22.16 0.73
N ARG A 27 -35.73 -21.25 0.66
CA ARG A 27 -35.51 -19.81 0.81
C ARG A 27 -35.06 -19.47 2.22
N GLU A 28 -35.69 -20.05 3.24
CA GLU A 28 -35.32 -19.87 4.64
C GLU A 28 -33.92 -20.43 4.92
N LEU A 29 -33.60 -21.63 4.43
CA LEU A 29 -32.25 -22.22 4.53
C LEU A 29 -31.19 -21.34 3.87
N ASN A 30 -31.49 -20.81 2.67
CA ASN A 30 -30.58 -19.93 1.95
C ASN A 30 -30.40 -18.59 2.67
N SER A 31 -31.45 -18.07 3.29
CA SER A 31 -31.41 -16.85 4.11
C SER A 31 -30.63 -17.07 5.42
N SER A 32 -30.74 -18.23 6.06
CA SER A 32 -29.99 -18.58 7.27
C SER A 32 -28.51 -18.90 7.01
N ARG A 33 -28.14 -19.27 5.77
CA ARG A 33 -26.74 -19.50 5.38
C ARG A 33 -25.93 -18.21 5.28
N PHE A 34 -26.58 -17.06 5.06
CA PHE A 34 -25.90 -15.79 5.04
C PHE A 34 -25.93 -15.17 6.45
N ASN A 35 -24.75 -14.96 7.03
CA ASN A 35 -24.59 -14.15 8.22
C ASN A 35 -23.96 -12.81 7.82
N PRO A 36 -24.78 -11.77 7.51
CA PRO A 36 -24.29 -10.48 7.04
C PRO A 36 -23.30 -9.84 8.00
N HIS A 37 -23.48 -10.07 9.31
CA HIS A 37 -22.62 -9.53 10.34
C HIS A 37 -21.21 -10.14 10.25
N LYS A 38 -21.10 -11.46 10.07
CA LYS A 38 -19.82 -12.14 9.87
C LYS A 38 -19.14 -11.69 8.57
N ALA A 39 -19.89 -11.59 7.47
CA ALA A 39 -19.37 -11.13 6.19
C ALA A 39 -18.81 -9.69 6.27
N TYR A 40 -19.55 -8.79 6.93
CA TYR A 40 -19.11 -7.41 7.17
C TYR A 40 -17.84 -7.36 8.03
N GLN A 41 -17.78 -8.14 9.12
CA GLN A 41 -16.59 -8.18 9.98
C GLN A 41 -15.35 -8.69 9.23
N VAL A 42 -15.50 -9.75 8.42
CA VAL A 42 -14.41 -10.28 7.59
C VAL A 42 -13.96 -9.23 6.58
N GLY A 43 -14.88 -8.63 5.81
CA GLY A 43 -14.54 -7.60 4.84
C GLY A 43 -13.87 -6.37 5.46
N LYS A 44 -14.35 -5.92 6.63
CA LYS A 44 -13.72 -4.82 7.38
C LYS A 44 -12.30 -5.19 7.82
N ARG A 45 -12.10 -6.40 8.34
CA ARG A 45 -10.79 -6.87 8.78
C ARG A 45 -9.81 -6.99 7.62
N GLU A 46 -10.25 -7.60 6.51
CA GLU A 46 -9.43 -7.75 5.31
C GLU A 46 -9.09 -6.41 4.69
N GLY A 47 -10.05 -5.49 4.57
CA GLY A 47 -9.82 -4.15 4.05
C GLY A 47 -8.83 -3.35 4.91
N LEU A 48 -8.95 -3.41 6.24
CA LEU A 48 -7.99 -2.79 7.15
C LEU A 48 -6.59 -3.40 7.03
N GLN A 49 -6.51 -4.73 6.98
CA GLN A 49 -5.23 -5.44 6.86
C GLN A 49 -4.54 -5.11 5.54
N GLN A 50 -5.27 -5.14 4.43
CA GLN A 50 -4.74 -4.80 3.11
C GLN A 50 -4.32 -3.33 3.05
N GLY A 51 -5.15 -2.42 3.54
CA GLY A 51 -4.83 -0.99 3.58
C GLY A 51 -3.57 -0.70 4.40
N LEU A 52 -3.44 -1.30 5.58
CA LEU A 52 -2.27 -1.14 6.43
C LEU A 52 -1.01 -1.73 5.78
N GLN A 53 -1.11 -2.94 5.22
CA GLN A 53 0.04 -3.59 4.57
C GLN A 53 0.52 -2.79 3.36
N GLN A 54 -0.39 -2.35 2.50
CA GLN A 54 -0.05 -1.53 1.33
C GLN A 54 0.52 -0.17 1.73
N GLY A 55 -0.09 0.49 2.71
CA GLY A 55 0.37 1.78 3.23
C GLY A 55 1.78 1.68 3.82
N LEU A 56 2.02 0.68 4.67
CA LEU A 56 3.33 0.46 5.29
C LEU A 56 4.39 0.11 4.25
N GLN A 57 4.09 -0.79 3.31
CA GLN A 57 5.04 -1.21 2.29
C GLN A 57 5.45 -0.03 1.40
N ARG A 58 4.48 0.76 0.92
CA ARG A 58 4.76 1.95 0.09
C ARG A 58 5.52 3.01 0.88
N GLY A 59 5.04 3.35 2.07
CA GLY A 59 5.67 4.37 2.91
C GLY A 59 7.11 4.02 3.29
N LEU A 60 7.37 2.76 3.64
CA LEU A 60 8.72 2.30 3.97
C LEU A 60 9.63 2.31 2.73
N HIS A 61 9.14 1.82 1.58
CA HIS A 61 9.94 1.76 0.37
C HIS A 61 10.34 3.16 -0.12
N GLU A 62 9.35 4.06 -0.24
CA GLU A 62 9.59 5.43 -0.71
C GLU A 62 10.43 6.22 0.31
N GLY A 63 10.12 6.10 1.60
CA GLY A 63 10.86 6.80 2.66
C GLY A 63 12.31 6.35 2.74
N LEU A 64 12.57 5.04 2.68
CA LEU A 64 13.92 4.49 2.72
C LEU A 64 14.71 4.87 1.46
N GLN A 65 14.11 4.77 0.27
CA GLN A 65 14.77 5.11 -0.98
C GLN A 65 15.18 6.60 -1.00
N LYS A 66 14.26 7.50 -0.64
CA LYS A 66 14.54 8.94 -0.55
C LYS A 66 15.61 9.23 0.50
N GLY A 67 15.47 8.68 1.71
CA GLY A 67 16.42 8.89 2.78
C GLY A 67 17.84 8.41 2.44
N ILE A 68 17.97 7.24 1.81
CA ILE A 68 19.28 6.73 1.35
C ILE A 68 19.85 7.63 0.26
N GLN A 69 19.04 8.04 -0.72
CA GLN A 69 19.52 8.88 -1.82
C GLN A 69 19.98 10.26 -1.34
N GLU A 70 19.18 10.92 -0.50
CA GLU A 70 19.50 12.22 0.09
C GLU A 70 20.73 12.12 0.99
N GLY A 71 20.77 11.13 1.90
CA GLY A 71 21.89 10.93 2.81
C GLY A 71 23.20 10.63 2.09
N LEU A 72 23.17 9.79 1.04
CA LEU A 72 24.37 9.53 0.23
C LEU A 72 24.80 10.76 -0.56
N HIS A 73 23.87 11.58 -1.07
CA HIS A 73 24.20 12.79 -1.79
C HIS A 73 24.84 13.83 -0.86
N GLN A 74 24.20 14.10 0.29
CA GLN A 74 24.70 15.01 1.32
C GLN A 74 26.06 14.55 1.84
N GLY A 75 26.19 13.27 2.22
CA GLY A 75 27.45 12.73 2.73
C GLY A 75 28.61 12.83 1.72
N ARG A 76 28.35 12.63 0.42
CA ARG A 76 29.37 12.85 -0.61
C ARG A 76 29.77 14.33 -0.75
N GLN A 77 28.79 15.24 -0.72
CA GLN A 77 29.07 16.67 -0.79
C GLN A 77 29.84 17.17 0.43
N GLU A 78 29.43 16.77 1.63
CA GLU A 78 30.11 17.11 2.89
C GLU A 78 31.53 16.55 2.94
N GLY A 79 31.72 15.28 2.53
CA GLY A 79 33.03 14.66 2.45
C GLY A 79 33.96 15.37 1.45
N MET A 80 33.44 15.73 0.28
CA MET A 80 34.21 16.52 -0.70
C MET A 80 34.57 17.89 -0.15
N ALA A 81 33.61 18.59 0.45
CA ALA A 81 33.84 19.89 1.06
C ALA A 81 34.87 19.83 2.19
N GLN A 82 34.86 18.77 3.00
CA GLN A 82 35.88 18.53 4.02
C GLN A 82 37.28 18.36 3.41
N ILE A 83 37.40 17.60 2.31
CA ILE A 83 38.67 17.44 1.60
C ILE A 83 39.16 18.78 1.06
N ILE A 84 38.31 19.59 0.41
CA ILE A 84 38.78 20.89 -0.12
C ILE A 84 39.20 21.83 1.01
N ARG A 85 38.45 21.85 2.12
CA ARG A 85 38.83 22.64 3.31
C ARG A 85 40.18 22.21 3.87
N GLN A 86 40.46 20.91 3.94
CA GLN A 86 41.75 20.39 4.41
C GLN A 86 42.89 20.75 3.45
N LEU A 87 42.68 20.64 2.14
CA LEU A 87 43.69 21.03 1.14
C LEU A 87 44.03 22.53 1.25
N ILE A 88 43.01 23.38 1.38
CA ILE A 88 43.20 24.83 1.55
C ILE A 88 43.91 25.13 2.89
N ALA A 89 43.49 24.48 3.98
CA ALA A 89 44.14 24.63 5.29
C ALA A 89 45.61 24.16 5.28
N SER A 90 45.97 23.23 4.39
CA SER A 90 47.36 22.79 4.19
C SER A 90 48.22 23.76 3.37
N GLY A 91 47.64 24.88 2.92
CA GLY A 91 48.32 25.93 2.16
C GLY A 91 48.19 25.81 0.64
N MET A 92 47.39 24.87 0.13
CA MET A 92 47.10 24.79 -1.31
C MET A 92 46.09 25.89 -1.70
N PRO A 93 46.40 26.77 -2.67
CA PRO A 93 45.48 27.82 -3.05
C PRO A 93 44.22 27.22 -3.74
N PRO A 94 43.03 27.84 -3.58
CA PRO A 94 41.78 27.34 -4.15
C PRO A 94 41.84 27.07 -5.66
N GLU A 95 42.64 27.83 -6.42
CA GLU A 95 42.87 27.67 -7.86
C GLU A 95 43.59 26.35 -8.18
N ASP A 96 44.55 25.95 -7.35
CA ASP A 96 45.25 24.67 -7.50
C ASP A 96 44.36 23.49 -7.12
N VAL A 97 43.54 23.66 -6.08
CA VAL A 97 42.54 22.66 -5.69
C VAL A 97 41.52 22.46 -6.82
N ALA A 98 40.99 23.55 -7.37
CA ALA A 98 40.07 23.54 -8.51
C ALA A 98 40.66 22.81 -9.71
N ARG A 99 41.90 23.13 -10.08
CA ARG A 99 42.62 22.45 -11.18
C ARG A 99 42.86 20.96 -10.91
N ARG A 100 43.23 20.59 -9.68
CA ARG A 100 43.52 19.19 -9.31
C ARG A 100 42.27 18.32 -9.26
N LEU A 101 41.15 18.88 -8.81
CA LEU A 101 39.89 18.17 -8.67
C LEU A 101 38.98 18.29 -9.89
N ASP A 102 39.43 19.01 -10.92
CA ASP A 102 38.66 19.34 -12.13
C ASP A 102 37.28 19.94 -11.80
N LEU A 103 37.30 20.91 -10.87
CA LEU A 103 36.11 21.62 -10.40
C LEU A 103 36.19 23.10 -10.75
N PRO A 104 35.05 23.77 -11.00
CA PRO A 104 35.02 25.22 -11.09
C PRO A 104 35.54 25.86 -9.81
N LEU A 105 36.36 26.92 -9.94
CA LEU A 105 36.87 27.66 -8.78
C LEU A 105 35.73 28.11 -7.85
N GLU A 106 34.62 28.57 -8.42
CA GLU A 106 33.43 28.97 -7.67
C GLU A 106 32.90 27.82 -6.78
N THR A 107 32.86 26.60 -7.30
CA THR A 107 32.43 25.41 -6.54
C THR A 107 33.37 25.12 -5.38
N VAL A 108 34.68 25.21 -5.61
CA VAL A 108 35.69 25.04 -4.54
C VAL A 108 35.52 26.11 -3.47
N THR A 109 35.32 27.37 -3.85
CA THR A 109 35.12 28.47 -2.89
C THR A 109 33.83 28.32 -2.09
N GLN A 110 32.73 27.87 -2.72
CA GLN A 110 31.46 27.61 -2.03
C GLN A 110 31.59 26.44 -1.05
N MET A 111 32.25 25.35 -1.43
CA MET A 111 32.46 24.19 -0.55
C MET A 111 33.46 24.47 0.58
N ALA A 112 34.40 25.39 0.36
CA ALA A 112 35.35 25.83 1.37
C ALA A 112 34.70 26.74 2.42
N ALA A 113 33.61 27.44 2.07
CA ALA A 113 32.87 28.27 3.01
C ALA A 113 32.28 27.41 4.14
N PRO A 114 32.34 27.90 5.40
CA PRO A 114 31.64 27.23 6.49
C PRO A 114 30.12 27.21 6.23
N PRO A 115 29.41 26.14 6.61
CA PRO A 115 27.95 26.13 6.55
C PRO A 115 27.38 27.26 7.43
N LEU A 116 26.30 27.90 6.95
CA LEU A 116 25.54 28.92 7.69
C LEU A 116 24.86 28.33 8.94
#